data_AF-S5Y7M2-F1
#
_entry.id   AF-S5Y7M2-F1
#
_cell.length_a   1.000
_cell.length_b   1.000
_cell.length_c   1.000
_cell.angle_alpha   90.00
_cell.angle_beta   90.00
_cell.angle_gamma   90.00
#
_symmetry.space_group_name_H-M   'P 1'
#
loop_
_entity.id
_entity.type
_entity.pdbx_description
1 polymer ?
#
loop_
_entity_poly.entity_id
_entity_poly.type
_entity_poly.pdbx_seq_one_letter_code
_entity_poly.pdbx_strand_id
1 'polypeptide(L)'
;MLRSLSLALALFAAVPAFAAPAAVLPGLADVADVAANDVLNVRAKPDAKSEIVTTLAPNAKGVEVLGFDPTGKWAKVSISESTGWASGRFLRLRKDLWPADGVPASLICSGTEPFWSLRRTPAGMEFSSPDSPVQRLELRKVMARGIDGDATRGLIAGNSEGRVTAVIQPEICSDGMSDRSFGLSATLILDGSAKSAQMLSGCCSVVPR
;
A
#
# COMPACT_ATOMS: atom_id res chain seq x y z
N MET A 1 -27.59 -35.78 -59.27
CA MET A 1 -27.19 -35.82 -57.85
C MET A 1 -25.99 -34.92 -57.67
N LEU A 2 -26.12 -33.71 -57.12
CA LEU A 2 -25.00 -32.91 -56.62
C LEU A 2 -25.55 -32.05 -55.47
N ARG A 3 -25.18 -32.39 -54.22
CA ARG A 3 -25.55 -31.65 -53.02
C ARG A 3 -24.41 -30.70 -52.67
N SER A 4 -24.63 -29.40 -52.82
CA SER A 4 -23.68 -28.36 -52.40
C SER A 4 -23.79 -28.17 -50.87
N LEU A 5 -22.73 -28.49 -50.13
CA LEU A 5 -22.58 -28.11 -48.73
C LEU A 5 -21.96 -26.72 -48.65
N SER A 6 -22.73 -25.72 -48.23
CA SER A 6 -22.20 -24.39 -47.90
C SER A 6 -21.73 -24.37 -46.45
N LEU A 7 -20.42 -24.31 -46.24
CA LEU A 7 -19.79 -24.15 -44.92
C LEU A 7 -19.78 -22.65 -44.58
N ALA A 8 -20.68 -22.21 -43.70
CA ALA A 8 -20.71 -20.83 -43.21
C ALA A 8 -19.65 -20.66 -42.11
N LEU A 9 -18.53 -20.03 -42.44
CA LEU A 9 -17.46 -19.68 -41.50
C LEU A 9 -17.89 -18.43 -40.70
N ALA A 10 -18.33 -18.62 -39.46
CA ALA A 10 -18.68 -17.53 -38.56
C ALA A 10 -17.40 -16.84 -38.04
N LEU A 11 -17.15 -15.63 -38.54
CA LEU A 11 -16.03 -14.78 -38.10
C LEU A 11 -16.39 -14.13 -36.75
N PHE A 12 -15.92 -14.70 -35.64
CA PHE A 12 -16.02 -14.06 -34.32
C PHE A 12 -15.10 -12.83 -34.29
N ALA A 13 -15.69 -11.63 -34.33
CA ALA A 13 -14.97 -10.39 -34.10
C ALA A 13 -14.50 -10.36 -32.64
N ALA A 14 -13.19 -10.46 -32.41
CA ALA A 14 -12.59 -10.29 -31.10
C ALA A 14 -12.74 -8.83 -30.67
N VAL A 15 -13.69 -8.55 -29.77
CA VAL A 15 -13.79 -7.23 -29.13
C VAL A 15 -12.59 -7.09 -28.19
N PRO A 16 -11.77 -6.05 -28.30
CA PRO A 16 -10.66 -5.84 -27.38
C PRO A 16 -11.23 -5.63 -25.98
N ALA A 17 -10.88 -6.52 -25.05
CA ALA A 17 -11.20 -6.36 -23.65
C ALA A 17 -10.42 -5.15 -23.13
N PHE A 18 -11.13 -4.05 -22.83
CA PHE A 18 -10.57 -2.96 -22.06
C PHE A 18 -10.24 -3.49 -20.66
N ALA A 19 -8.95 -3.74 -20.42
CA ALA A 19 -8.46 -4.02 -19.07
C ALA A 19 -8.65 -2.74 -18.24
N ALA A 20 -9.44 -2.85 -17.17
CA ALA A 20 -9.52 -1.77 -16.20
C ALA A 20 -8.11 -1.51 -15.63
N PRO A 21 -7.73 -0.25 -15.38
CA PRO A 21 -6.45 0.06 -14.78
C PRO A 21 -6.32 -0.68 -13.45
N ALA A 22 -5.20 -1.39 -13.27
CA ALA A 22 -4.92 -2.09 -12.02
C ALA A 22 -4.81 -1.06 -10.87
N ALA A 23 -5.40 -1.40 -9.73
CA ALA A 23 -5.30 -0.55 -8.54
C ALA A 23 -3.82 -0.46 -8.09
N VAL A 24 -3.36 0.76 -7.77
CA VAL A 24 -2.04 0.98 -7.16
C VAL A 24 -2.13 0.53 -5.69
N LEU A 25 -1.27 -0.42 -5.30
CA LEU A 25 -1.27 -1.01 -3.96
C LEU A 25 0.08 -0.81 -3.24
N PRO A 26 0.09 -0.71 -1.89
CA PRO A 26 -1.09 -0.73 -1.02
C PRO A 26 -1.97 0.50 -1.20
N GLY A 27 -3.25 0.31 -0.93
CA GLY A 27 -4.31 1.31 -1.10
C GLY A 27 -5.11 1.50 0.19
N LEU A 28 -5.96 2.53 0.22
CA LEU A 28 -6.95 2.70 1.27
C LEU A 28 -8.33 2.34 0.72
N ALA A 29 -9.12 1.64 1.51
CA ALA A 29 -10.50 1.31 1.20
C ALA A 29 -11.44 1.77 2.31
N ASP A 30 -12.68 2.02 1.92
CA ASP A 30 -13.80 2.19 2.84
C ASP A 30 -14.71 0.97 2.77
N VAL A 31 -15.24 0.54 3.91
CA VAL A 31 -16.30 -0.46 3.95
C VAL A 31 -17.60 0.15 3.42
N ALA A 32 -18.29 -0.58 2.56
CA ALA A 32 -19.54 -0.21 1.93
C ALA A 32 -20.44 -1.44 1.74
N ASP A 33 -21.75 -1.20 1.59
CA ASP A 33 -22.79 -2.21 1.34
C ASP A 33 -22.91 -3.31 2.41
N VAL A 34 -22.48 -3.02 3.64
CA VAL A 34 -22.76 -3.82 4.83
C VAL A 34 -23.92 -3.16 5.57
N ALA A 35 -24.90 -3.95 6.00
CA ALA A 35 -26.05 -3.42 6.73
C ALA A 35 -25.59 -2.76 8.05
N ALA A 36 -26.31 -1.72 8.49
CA ALA A 36 -25.91 -0.94 9.67
C ALA A 36 -25.88 -1.76 10.98
N ASN A 37 -26.62 -2.86 11.04
CA ASN A 37 -26.66 -3.80 12.16
C ASN A 37 -25.81 -5.06 11.91
N ASP A 38 -24.90 -5.02 10.94
CA ASP A 38 -24.01 -6.12 10.57
C ASP A 38 -22.55 -5.65 10.54
N VAL A 39 -21.61 -6.57 10.30
CA VAL A 39 -20.18 -6.33 10.28
C VAL A 39 -19.51 -6.98 9.07
N LEU A 40 -18.38 -6.42 8.64
CA LEU A 40 -17.51 -7.07 7.67
C LEU A 40 -16.49 -7.96 8.39
N ASN A 41 -16.62 -9.27 8.23
CA ASN A 41 -15.67 -10.23 8.78
C ASN A 41 -14.32 -10.17 8.05
N VAL A 42 -13.23 -10.14 8.82
CA VAL A 42 -11.85 -10.34 8.36
C VAL A 42 -11.41 -11.73 8.79
N ARG A 43 -10.91 -12.53 7.85
CA ARG A 43 -10.65 -13.96 8.03
C ARG A 43 -9.18 -14.33 7.89
N ALA A 44 -8.77 -15.45 8.50
CA ALA A 44 -7.39 -15.93 8.42
C ALA A 44 -6.96 -16.33 6.99
N LYS A 45 -7.89 -16.81 6.17
CA LYS A 45 -7.68 -17.22 4.77
C LYS A 45 -8.74 -16.57 3.86
N PRO A 46 -8.50 -16.44 2.54
CA PRO A 46 -9.47 -15.95 1.57
C PRO A 46 -10.59 -17.00 1.29
N ASP A 47 -11.28 -17.41 2.34
CA ASP A 47 -12.33 -18.42 2.34
C ASP A 47 -13.42 -18.02 3.34
N ALA A 48 -14.69 -18.04 2.90
CA ALA A 48 -15.84 -17.73 3.74
C ALA A 48 -16.05 -18.71 4.91
N LYS A 49 -15.41 -19.89 4.87
CA LYS A 49 -15.43 -20.89 5.94
C LYS A 49 -14.25 -20.77 6.90
N SER A 50 -13.26 -19.95 6.58
CA SER A 50 -12.10 -19.71 7.44
C SER A 50 -12.50 -19.02 8.74
N GLU A 51 -11.72 -19.23 9.80
CA GLU A 51 -11.83 -18.50 11.06
C GLU A 51 -11.85 -16.98 10.83
N ILE A 52 -12.70 -16.29 11.60
CA ILE A 52 -12.79 -14.83 11.66
C ILE A 52 -11.76 -14.36 12.68
N VAL A 53 -10.78 -13.56 12.24
CA VAL A 53 -9.72 -13.04 13.11
C VAL A 53 -10.09 -11.68 13.72
N THR A 54 -10.92 -10.90 13.03
CA THR A 54 -11.51 -9.65 13.53
C THR A 54 -12.69 -9.22 12.67
N THR A 55 -13.32 -8.10 13.01
CA THR A 55 -14.41 -7.49 12.25
C THR A 55 -14.17 -6.01 12.00
N LEU A 56 -14.70 -5.50 10.89
CA LEU A 56 -14.72 -4.09 10.55
C LEU A 56 -16.16 -3.59 10.65
N ALA A 57 -16.32 -2.37 11.19
CA ALA A 57 -17.61 -1.69 11.22
C ALA A 57 -18.18 -1.49 9.79
N PRO A 58 -19.51 -1.48 9.63
CA PRO A 58 -20.16 -1.42 8.32
C PRO A 58 -19.84 -0.16 7.51
N ASN A 59 -19.33 0.89 8.16
CA ASN A 59 -18.91 2.15 7.57
C ASN A 59 -17.42 2.48 7.84
N ALA A 60 -16.62 1.49 8.23
CA ALA A 60 -15.20 1.70 8.54
C ALA A 60 -14.46 2.37 7.38
N LYS A 61 -13.56 3.29 7.70
CA LYS A 61 -12.86 4.15 6.75
C LYS A 61 -11.36 3.94 6.84
N GLY A 62 -10.68 3.98 5.69
CA GLY A 62 -9.22 3.97 5.65
C GLY A 62 -8.61 2.61 6.00
N VAL A 63 -9.29 1.53 5.60
CA VAL A 63 -8.78 0.17 5.71
C VAL A 63 -7.64 0.02 4.70
N GLU A 64 -6.43 -0.26 5.19
CA GLU A 64 -5.28 -0.49 4.32
C GLU A 64 -5.40 -1.84 3.62
N VAL A 65 -5.43 -1.82 2.29
CA VAL A 65 -5.46 -3.00 1.42
C VAL A 65 -4.06 -3.23 0.85
N LEU A 66 -3.49 -4.38 1.14
CA LEU A 66 -2.14 -4.77 0.75
C LEU A 66 -2.10 -5.46 -0.62
N GLY A 67 -3.18 -6.11 -1.00
CA GLY A 67 -3.21 -7.03 -2.13
C GLY A 67 -4.59 -7.67 -2.31
N PHE A 68 -4.76 -8.38 -3.41
CA PHE A 68 -5.89 -9.26 -3.64
C PHE A 68 -5.42 -10.69 -3.86
N ASP A 69 -6.29 -11.65 -3.58
CA ASP A 69 -6.06 -13.04 -3.95
C ASP A 69 -6.12 -13.20 -5.50
N PRO A 70 -5.66 -14.35 -6.05
CA PRO A 70 -5.68 -14.56 -7.50
C PRO A 70 -7.07 -14.43 -8.16
N THR A 71 -8.16 -14.61 -7.40
CA THR A 71 -9.52 -14.44 -7.91
C THR A 71 -10.01 -12.99 -7.87
N GLY A 72 -9.30 -12.08 -7.19
CA GLY A 72 -9.69 -10.70 -6.97
C GLY A 72 -10.85 -10.51 -5.98
N LYS A 73 -11.39 -11.60 -5.40
CA LYS A 73 -12.59 -11.55 -4.55
C LYS A 73 -12.27 -11.23 -3.10
N TRP A 74 -11.03 -11.46 -2.69
CA TRP A 74 -10.56 -11.27 -1.32
C TRP A 74 -9.43 -10.26 -1.30
N ALA A 75 -9.59 -9.24 -0.46
CA ALA A 75 -8.56 -8.25 -0.20
C ALA A 75 -7.77 -8.68 1.04
N LYS A 76 -6.45 -8.72 0.95
CA LYS A 76 -5.58 -8.81 2.12
C LYS A 76 -5.53 -7.43 2.76
N VAL A 77 -6.02 -7.31 3.98
CA VAL A 77 -6.11 -6.05 4.73
C VAL A 77 -5.12 -6.03 5.88
N SER A 78 -4.56 -4.86 6.17
CA SER A 78 -3.77 -4.62 7.37
C SER A 78 -4.69 -4.19 8.51
N ILE A 79 -4.52 -4.83 9.66
CA ILE A 79 -5.17 -4.50 10.93
C ILE A 79 -4.07 -4.24 11.97
N SER A 80 -4.37 -3.64 13.12
CA SER A 80 -3.35 -3.05 14.01
C SER A 80 -2.11 -3.94 14.23
N GLU A 81 -2.33 -5.17 14.69
CA GLU A 81 -1.25 -6.11 15.07
C GLU A 81 -1.15 -7.35 14.15
N SER A 82 -1.91 -7.40 13.05
CA SER A 82 -1.91 -8.58 12.17
C SER A 82 -2.42 -8.26 10.76
N THR A 83 -2.58 -9.29 9.93
CA THR A 83 -3.22 -9.17 8.61
C THR A 83 -4.27 -10.25 8.43
N GLY A 84 -5.27 -9.97 7.58
CA GLY A 84 -6.31 -10.93 7.27
C GLY A 84 -6.98 -10.66 5.94
N TRP A 85 -8.04 -11.40 5.65
CA TRP A 85 -8.73 -11.39 4.36
C TRP A 85 -10.18 -10.96 4.53
N ALA A 86 -10.56 -9.87 3.86
CA ALA A 86 -11.93 -9.39 3.79
C ALA A 86 -12.49 -9.59 2.38
N SER A 87 -13.81 -9.78 2.25
CA SER A 87 -14.41 -9.86 0.92
C SER A 87 -14.33 -8.49 0.23
N GLY A 88 -13.64 -8.45 -0.91
CA GLY A 88 -13.39 -7.23 -1.69
C GLY A 88 -14.67 -6.54 -2.18
N ARG A 89 -15.80 -7.29 -2.28
CA ARG A 89 -17.09 -6.73 -2.69
C ARG A 89 -17.61 -5.62 -1.77
N PHE A 90 -17.20 -5.63 -0.51
CA PHE A 90 -17.59 -4.65 0.51
C PHE A 90 -16.54 -3.57 0.72
N LEU A 91 -15.47 -3.57 -0.06
CA LEU A 91 -14.41 -2.57 0.01
C LEU A 91 -14.48 -1.67 -1.22
N ARG A 92 -14.43 -0.36 -0.98
CA ARG A 92 -14.34 0.67 -2.00
C ARG A 92 -12.97 1.30 -1.91
N LEU A 93 -12.08 0.92 -2.83
CA LEU A 93 -10.76 1.53 -2.93
C LEU A 93 -10.90 3.02 -3.21
N ARG A 94 -10.21 3.83 -2.41
CA ARG A 94 -10.06 5.25 -2.62
C ARG A 94 -9.16 5.47 -3.83
N LYS A 95 -9.51 6.48 -4.61
CA LYS A 95 -8.69 6.94 -5.73
C LYS A 95 -7.61 7.89 -5.21
N ASP A 96 -6.56 8.07 -6.01
CA ASP A 96 -5.59 9.15 -5.87
C ASP A 96 -4.81 9.16 -4.53
N LEU A 97 -4.64 8.00 -3.90
CA LEU A 97 -3.80 7.87 -2.71
C LEU A 97 -2.32 8.18 -3.01
N TRP A 98 -1.88 7.86 -4.22
CA TRP A 98 -0.52 7.98 -4.70
C TRP A 98 -0.41 9.16 -5.67
N PRO A 99 -0.13 10.38 -5.19
CA PRO A 99 0.06 11.53 -6.07
C PRO A 99 1.28 11.31 -7.00
N ALA A 100 1.26 11.98 -8.15
CA ALA A 100 2.28 11.83 -9.19
C ALA A 100 3.67 12.34 -8.74
N ASP A 101 3.68 13.45 -8.00
CA ASP A 101 4.86 14.16 -7.50
C ASP A 101 4.95 14.13 -5.97
N GLY A 102 4.36 13.09 -5.35
CA GLY A 102 4.30 12.99 -3.90
C GLY A 102 4.20 11.56 -3.38
N VAL A 103 3.99 11.50 -2.06
CA VAL A 103 3.69 10.30 -1.29
C VAL A 103 2.34 10.47 -0.58
N PRO A 104 1.67 9.38 -0.18
CA PRO A 104 0.43 9.46 0.60
C PRO A 104 0.59 10.37 1.82
N ALA A 105 -0.42 11.20 2.11
CA ALA A 105 -0.37 12.16 3.22
C ALA A 105 -0.21 11.49 4.59
N SER A 106 -0.68 10.25 4.70
CA SER A 106 -0.62 9.39 5.89
C SER A 106 0.54 8.38 5.85
N LEU A 107 1.50 8.53 4.94
CA LEU A 107 2.64 7.64 4.85
C LEU A 107 3.46 7.68 6.15
N ILE A 108 3.70 6.50 6.71
CA ILE A 108 4.64 6.27 7.80
C ILE A 108 5.51 5.06 7.48
N CYS A 109 6.82 5.21 7.66
CA CYS A 109 7.80 4.13 7.54
C CYS A 109 8.53 3.98 8.87
N SER A 110 8.90 2.75 9.22
CA SER A 110 9.63 2.46 10.46
C SER A 110 10.52 1.24 10.31
N GLY A 111 11.64 1.24 11.03
CA GLY A 111 12.48 0.07 11.24
C GLY A 111 12.60 -0.26 12.71
N THR A 112 12.87 -1.53 12.99
CA THR A 112 12.94 -2.10 14.34
C THR A 112 14.38 -2.26 14.80
N GLU A 113 15.32 -2.56 13.89
CA GLU A 113 16.74 -2.63 14.21
C GLU A 113 17.58 -1.96 13.10
N PRO A 114 18.14 -0.75 13.36
CA PRO A 114 17.87 0.10 14.52
C PRO A 114 16.43 0.64 14.52
N PHE A 115 15.96 1.13 15.67
CA PHE A 115 14.65 1.76 15.79
C PHE A 115 14.63 3.15 15.13
N TRP A 116 13.72 3.38 14.20
CA TRP A 116 13.51 4.68 13.57
C TRP A 116 12.09 4.82 12.99
N SER A 117 11.66 6.05 12.75
CA SER A 117 10.47 6.34 11.96
C SER A 117 10.67 7.53 11.01
N LEU A 118 10.03 7.46 9.85
CA LEU A 118 9.93 8.53 8.86
C LEU A 118 8.44 8.72 8.53
N ARG A 119 7.88 9.89 8.86
CA ARG A 119 6.46 10.19 8.67
C ARG A 119 6.25 11.39 7.75
N ARG A 120 5.23 11.30 6.90
CA ARG A 120 4.74 12.44 6.12
C ARG A 120 3.95 13.37 7.05
N THR A 121 4.21 14.67 6.95
CA THR A 121 3.46 15.73 7.65
C THR A 121 3.00 16.78 6.65
N PRO A 122 2.08 17.71 6.96
CA PRO A 122 1.76 18.79 6.03
C PRO A 122 2.98 19.65 5.62
N ALA A 123 3.95 19.82 6.53
CA ALA A 123 5.13 20.67 6.34
C ALA A 123 6.29 19.99 5.60
N GLY A 124 6.26 18.67 5.40
CA GLY A 124 7.37 17.94 4.78
C GLY A 124 7.44 16.50 5.28
N MET A 125 8.63 16.07 5.66
CA MET A 125 8.87 14.80 6.32
C MET A 125 9.37 15.04 7.75
N GLU A 126 9.13 14.08 8.62
CA GLU A 126 9.71 14.08 9.94
C GLU A 126 10.39 12.73 10.21
N PHE A 127 11.68 12.79 10.55
CA PHE A 127 12.49 11.63 10.90
C PHE A 127 12.73 11.63 12.42
N SER A 128 12.63 10.47 13.04
CA SER A 128 12.96 10.30 14.46
C SER A 128 13.59 8.94 14.74
N SER A 129 14.46 8.90 15.74
CA SER A 129 15.00 7.68 16.33
C SER A 129 15.13 7.88 17.84
N PRO A 130 15.24 6.82 18.65
CA PRO A 130 15.46 6.96 20.10
C PRO A 130 16.76 7.71 20.43
N ASP A 131 17.77 7.59 19.58
CA ASP A 131 19.12 8.12 19.82
C ASP A 131 19.32 9.56 19.31
N SER A 132 18.30 10.19 18.72
CA SER A 132 18.45 11.52 18.13
C SER A 132 17.16 12.35 18.24
N PRO A 133 17.27 13.69 18.39
CA PRO A 133 16.12 14.57 18.34
C PRO A 133 15.33 14.40 17.05
N VAL A 134 14.02 14.64 17.16
CA VAL A 134 13.12 14.67 16.00
C VAL A 134 13.60 15.70 14.98
N GLN A 135 13.82 15.26 13.75
CA GLN A 135 14.24 16.09 12.64
C GLN A 135 13.05 16.41 11.73
N ARG A 136 12.74 17.70 11.59
CA ARG A 136 11.79 18.19 10.58
C ARG A 136 12.55 18.51 9.30
N LEU A 137 12.12 17.92 8.21
CA LEU A 137 12.80 17.94 6.93
C LEU A 137 11.85 18.50 5.88
N GLU A 138 12.32 19.48 5.11
CA GLU A 138 11.60 19.94 3.94
C GLU A 138 11.56 18.81 2.90
N LEU A 139 10.39 18.49 2.37
CA LEU A 139 10.27 17.52 1.27
C LEU A 139 10.64 18.20 -0.04
N ARG A 140 11.91 18.05 -0.46
CA ARG A 140 12.49 18.77 -1.61
C ARG A 140 12.12 18.15 -2.94
N LYS A 141 12.07 16.82 -3.00
CA LYS A 141 11.78 16.09 -4.24
C LYS A 141 11.10 14.77 -3.96
N VAL A 142 10.14 14.41 -4.82
CA VAL A 142 9.62 13.06 -4.98
C VAL A 142 9.70 12.67 -6.45
N MET A 143 10.00 11.39 -6.69
CA MET A 143 10.21 10.79 -8.00
C MET A 143 9.39 9.50 -8.07
N ALA A 144 8.52 9.39 -9.08
CA ALA A 144 7.88 8.14 -9.45
C ALA A 144 8.66 7.48 -10.59
N ARG A 145 8.50 6.17 -10.77
CA ARG A 145 9.10 5.43 -11.90
C ARG A 145 8.40 5.68 -13.24
N GLY A 146 7.22 6.32 -13.23
CA GLY A 146 6.43 6.55 -14.44
C GLY A 146 5.80 5.28 -15.02
N ILE A 147 5.62 4.24 -14.19
CA ILE A 147 4.98 2.98 -14.57
C ILE A 147 3.57 2.98 -14.00
N ASP A 148 2.58 2.70 -14.85
CA ASP A 148 1.17 2.62 -14.43
C ASP A 148 0.98 1.50 -13.40
N GLY A 149 0.24 1.78 -12.32
CA GLY A 149 0.02 0.83 -11.23
C GLY A 149 1.16 0.76 -10.20
N ASP A 150 2.27 1.48 -10.41
CA ASP A 150 3.46 1.40 -9.55
C ASP A 150 3.44 2.44 -8.40
N ALA A 151 3.45 1.93 -7.17
CA ALA A 151 3.54 2.73 -5.95
C ALA A 151 4.99 3.07 -5.55
N THR A 152 5.99 2.66 -6.34
CA THR A 152 7.39 2.98 -6.04
C THR A 152 7.64 4.49 -6.03
N ARG A 153 8.27 4.99 -4.97
CA ARG A 153 8.64 6.40 -4.79
C ARG A 153 10.07 6.54 -4.30
N GLY A 154 10.85 7.34 -5.00
CA GLY A 154 12.07 7.93 -4.47
C GLY A 154 11.75 9.30 -3.87
N LEU A 155 12.32 9.65 -2.73
CA LEU A 155 12.19 10.99 -2.16
C LEU A 155 13.50 11.51 -1.60
N ILE A 156 13.62 12.84 -1.60
CA ILE A 156 14.71 13.57 -0.97
C ILE A 156 14.08 14.61 -0.04
N ALA A 157 14.38 14.51 1.25
CA ALA A 157 13.99 15.48 2.25
C ALA A 157 15.22 15.95 3.02
N GLY A 158 15.26 17.21 3.47
CA GLY A 158 16.42 17.70 4.20
C GLY A 158 16.23 19.07 4.83
N ASN A 159 17.16 19.44 5.70
CA ASN A 159 17.31 20.78 6.28
C ASN A 159 18.79 21.19 6.23
N SER A 160 19.22 22.10 7.10
CA SER A 160 20.63 22.54 7.21
C SER A 160 21.54 21.53 7.92
N GLU A 161 20.98 20.60 8.68
CA GLU A 161 21.72 19.63 9.50
C GLU A 161 21.94 18.30 8.78
N GLY A 162 21.03 17.94 7.87
CA GLY A 162 21.12 16.68 7.14
C GLY A 162 20.03 16.47 6.10
N ARG A 163 20.07 15.27 5.51
CA ARG A 163 19.23 14.82 4.42
C ARG A 163 18.84 13.36 4.62
N VAL A 164 17.63 13.04 4.18
CA VAL A 164 17.10 11.70 4.00
C VAL A 164 16.84 11.50 2.51
N THR A 165 17.49 10.52 1.92
CA THR A 165 17.10 9.97 0.62
C THR A 165 16.40 8.64 0.88
N ALA A 166 15.16 8.47 0.44
CA ALA A 166 14.44 7.21 0.64
C ALA A 166 13.94 6.63 -0.67
N VAL A 167 13.97 5.31 -0.79
CA VAL A 167 13.28 4.54 -1.82
C VAL A 167 12.24 3.70 -1.11
N ILE A 168 10.98 3.87 -1.49
CA ILE A 168 9.82 3.17 -0.97
C ILE A 168 9.23 2.38 -2.13
N GLN A 169 8.99 1.09 -1.96
CA GLN A 169 8.54 0.23 -3.06
C GLN A 169 7.50 -0.81 -2.60
N PRO A 170 6.59 -1.25 -3.49
CA PRO A 170 5.65 -2.33 -3.21
C PRO A 170 6.38 -3.65 -2.95
N GLU A 171 6.30 -4.15 -1.72
CA GLU A 171 6.94 -5.39 -1.29
C GLU A 171 6.28 -5.87 -0.01
N ILE A 172 6.11 -7.19 0.14
CA ILE A 172 5.66 -7.76 1.41
C ILE A 172 6.80 -7.64 2.41
N CYS A 173 6.61 -6.76 3.40
CA CYS A 173 7.59 -6.46 4.42
C CYS A 173 7.10 -6.91 5.80
N SER A 174 8.02 -7.34 6.66
CA SER A 174 7.77 -7.69 8.06
C SER A 174 8.72 -6.88 8.93
N ASP A 175 8.22 -6.42 10.07
CA ASP A 175 9.01 -5.72 11.08
C ASP A 175 9.78 -6.67 12.01
N GLY A 176 9.60 -7.99 11.84
CA GLY A 176 10.25 -9.03 12.63
C GLY A 176 9.76 -9.15 14.08
N MET A 177 8.78 -8.33 14.49
CA MET A 177 8.26 -8.30 15.86
C MET A 177 6.76 -8.59 15.95
N SER A 178 6.02 -8.45 14.85
CA SER A 178 4.57 -8.68 14.78
C SER A 178 4.17 -9.67 13.68
N ASP A 179 2.95 -10.21 13.77
CA ASP A 179 2.33 -11.01 12.71
C ASP A 179 1.77 -10.15 11.56
N ARG A 180 2.04 -8.85 11.58
CA ARG A 180 1.56 -7.89 10.59
C ARG A 180 2.47 -7.91 9.36
N SER A 181 1.88 -8.19 8.19
CA SER A 181 2.52 -7.86 6.92
C SER A 181 2.26 -6.39 6.55
N PHE A 182 3.27 -5.77 5.97
CA PHE A 182 3.21 -4.46 5.35
C PHE A 182 3.28 -4.63 3.83
N GLY A 183 2.70 -3.70 3.08
CA GLY A 183 2.69 -3.73 1.63
C GLY A 183 3.82 -2.94 0.97
N LEU A 184 4.67 -2.31 1.79
CA LEU A 184 5.77 -1.47 1.34
C LEU A 184 7.02 -1.77 2.16
N SER A 185 8.16 -1.82 1.47
CA SER A 185 9.49 -1.71 2.07
C SER A 185 10.06 -0.31 1.83
N ALA A 186 10.98 0.10 2.69
CA ALA A 186 11.74 1.33 2.54
C ALA A 186 13.23 1.10 2.78
N THR A 187 14.04 1.73 1.94
CA THR A 187 15.48 1.93 2.16
C THR A 187 15.74 3.42 2.30
N LEU A 188 16.33 3.82 3.42
CA LEU A 188 16.71 5.20 3.71
C LEU A 188 18.23 5.32 3.71
N ILE A 189 18.73 6.43 3.17
CA ILE A 189 20.11 6.87 3.30
C ILE A 189 20.07 8.22 4.03
N LEU A 190 20.65 8.24 5.23
CA LEU A 190 20.84 9.43 6.05
C LEU A 190 22.24 9.98 5.82
N ASP A 191 22.37 11.26 5.53
CA ASP A 191 23.67 11.93 5.40
C ASP A 191 23.62 13.41 5.79
N GLY A 192 24.75 14.01 6.16
CA GLY A 192 24.78 15.38 6.70
C GLY A 192 26.08 15.74 7.41
N SER A 193 26.26 17.03 7.72
CA SER A 193 27.56 17.70 7.90
C SER A 193 28.40 17.28 9.12
N ALA A 194 27.92 16.37 9.96
CA ALA A 194 28.63 15.95 11.19
C ALA A 194 28.56 14.45 11.51
N LYS A 195 27.93 13.61 10.67
CA LYS A 195 27.79 12.16 10.92
C LYS A 195 28.14 11.36 9.67
N SER A 196 28.65 10.14 9.86
CA SER A 196 28.82 9.17 8.78
C SER A 196 27.46 8.85 8.16
N ALA A 197 27.44 8.69 6.84
CA ALA A 197 26.23 8.27 6.15
C ALA A 197 25.77 6.90 6.70
N GLN A 198 24.47 6.75 6.90
CA GLN A 198 23.86 5.53 7.41
C GLN A 198 22.77 5.06 6.46
N MET A 199 22.75 3.76 6.16
CA MET A 199 21.67 3.14 5.42
C MET A 199 20.76 2.38 6.39
N LEU A 200 19.46 2.54 6.24
CA LEU A 200 18.42 1.95 7.07
C LEU A 200 17.40 1.24 6.20
N SER A 201 16.83 0.15 6.71
CA SER A 201 15.74 -0.58 6.08
C SER A 201 14.54 -0.66 7.03
N GLY A 202 13.34 -0.73 6.48
CA GLY A 202 12.11 -0.84 7.26
C GLY A 202 10.88 -1.06 6.38
N CYS A 203 9.72 -1.06 7.02
CA CYS A 203 8.43 -1.23 6.35
C CYS A 203 7.63 0.07 6.38
N CYS A 204 6.71 0.25 5.43
CA CYS A 204 5.80 1.39 5.43
C CYS A 204 4.33 1.00 5.42
N SER A 205 3.52 1.91 5.96
CA SER A 205 2.06 1.86 5.93
C SER A 205 1.53 3.19 5.41
N VAL A 206 0.38 3.14 4.74
CA VAL A 206 -0.35 4.30 4.23
C VAL A 206 -1.51 4.70 5.14
N VAL A 207 -1.61 4.12 6.34
CA VAL A 207 -2.52 4.59 7.40
C VAL A 207 -1.76 5.32 8.50
N PRO A 208 -2.35 6.36 9.10
CA PRO A 208 -1.77 7.00 10.28
C PRO A 208 -1.67 5.98 11.43
N ARG A 209 -0.60 6.10 12.23
CA ARG A 209 -0.48 5.43 13.53
C ARG A 209 -0.23 6.46 14.61
#